data_AF-A0A8J4BFY0-F1
#
_entry.id   AF-A0A8J4BFY0-F1
#
_cell.length_a   1.000
_cell.length_b   1.000
_cell.length_c   1.000
_cell.angle_alpha   90.00
_cell.angle_beta   90.00
_cell.angle_gamma   90.00
#
_symmetry.space_group_name_H-M   'P 1'
#
loop_
_entity.id
_entity.type
_entity.pdbx_description
1 polymer ?
#
loop_
_entity_poly.entity_id
_entity_poly.type
_entity_poly.pdbx_seq_one_letter_code
_entity_poly.pdbx_strand_id
1 'polypeptide(L)'
;MWRLGWQSPLPGADLTGATLGVGQPRRFSLPGQNSARQSFIRVVPTWADPGGKMQDSETVAPAPVFYISLRVHEPPFELLDPPVDRVYVYTSQATQAVNSYVGTFLQAVLNNGEEFRAGRPYGLVVRVWSMTSGRNAIVSICRAGGASEAQGGNSCSDGRDNDCDGLVDEEDPDCIGVVPSPSPPPFPPLPPSPWPSPPLSL
;
A
#
# COMPACT_ATOMS: atom_id res chain seq x y z
N MET A 1 13.66 12.49 24.52
CA MET A 1 12.97 13.11 23.36
C MET A 1 13.28 12.25 22.13
N TRP A 2 12.44 11.26 21.83
CA TRP A 2 12.71 10.25 20.80
C TRP A 2 12.19 10.72 19.45
N ARG A 3 13.09 10.96 18.49
CA ARG A 3 12.75 11.38 17.12
C ARG A 3 12.81 10.17 16.20
N LEU A 4 11.65 9.63 15.80
CA LEU A 4 11.54 8.53 14.82
C LEU A 4 12.22 8.83 13.47
N GLY A 5 12.45 10.10 13.13
CA GLY A 5 13.06 10.52 11.85
C GLY A 5 14.55 10.24 11.66
N TRP A 6 15.28 9.73 12.66
CA TRP A 6 16.73 9.41 12.57
C TRP A 6 17.04 7.92 12.61
N GLN A 7 16.00 7.10 12.76
CA GLN A 7 16.11 5.66 12.88
C GLN A 7 15.78 5.04 11.52
N SER A 8 16.61 4.12 11.04
CA SER A 8 16.31 3.43 9.79
C SER A 8 15.11 2.49 10.00
N PRO A 9 14.21 2.33 9.01
CA PRO A 9 13.22 1.27 9.03
C PRO A 9 13.87 -0.11 9.19
N LEU A 10 13.06 -1.13 9.47
CA LEU A 10 13.52 -2.52 9.40
C LEU A 10 14.18 -2.82 8.04
N PRO A 11 15.16 -3.73 7.97
CA PRO A 11 15.77 -4.12 6.70
C PRO A 11 14.70 -4.52 5.66
N GLY A 12 14.72 -3.86 4.50
CA GLY A 12 13.76 -4.10 3.42
C GLY A 12 12.34 -3.57 3.68
N ALA A 13 12.11 -2.84 4.77
CA ALA A 13 10.83 -2.25 5.17
C ALA A 13 10.73 -0.75 4.88
N ASP A 14 11.56 -0.25 3.96
CA ASP A 14 11.39 1.04 3.31
C ASP A 14 10.69 0.79 1.96
N LEU A 15 9.38 0.90 1.98
CA LEU A 15 8.49 0.45 0.91
C LEU A 15 8.14 1.62 -0.01
N THR A 16 8.31 1.41 -1.31
CA THR A 16 7.95 2.34 -2.38
C THR A 16 7.29 1.57 -3.51
N GLY A 17 6.85 2.26 -4.57
CA GLY A 17 6.27 1.58 -5.74
C GLY A 17 7.22 0.62 -6.44
N ALA A 18 8.54 0.76 -6.21
CA ALA A 18 9.54 -0.15 -6.74
C ALA A 18 9.73 -1.41 -5.87
N THR A 19 9.40 -1.35 -4.57
CA THR A 19 9.64 -2.44 -3.60
C THR A 19 8.36 -3.05 -3.04
N LEU A 20 7.20 -2.54 -3.43
CA LEU A 20 5.88 -3.06 -3.11
C LEU A 20 5.01 -3.12 -4.38
N GLY A 21 5.00 -4.30 -5.01
CA GLY A 21 4.16 -4.61 -6.17
C GLY A 21 2.67 -4.65 -5.82
N VAL A 22 1.82 -4.43 -6.82
CA VAL A 22 0.37 -4.61 -6.67
C VAL A 22 0.08 -6.07 -6.41
N GLY A 23 -0.78 -6.35 -5.43
CA GLY A 23 -1.21 -7.68 -5.02
C GLY A 23 -0.09 -8.63 -4.61
N GLN A 24 1.04 -8.08 -4.16
CA GLN A 24 2.17 -8.85 -3.66
C GLN A 24 2.45 -8.48 -2.19
N PRO A 25 1.69 -9.04 -1.24
CA PRO A 25 1.87 -8.78 0.18
C PRO A 25 3.29 -9.07 0.64
N ARG A 26 3.91 -8.11 1.34
CA ARG A 26 5.21 -8.29 1.98
C ARG A 26 5.04 -8.46 3.47
N ARG A 27 5.52 -9.59 4.00
CA ARG A 27 5.41 -9.95 5.41
C ARG A 27 6.66 -9.54 6.19
N PHE A 28 6.46 -8.99 7.39
CA PHE A 28 7.51 -8.51 8.27
C PHE A 28 7.30 -8.98 9.71
N SER A 29 8.39 -9.24 10.42
CA SER A 29 8.41 -9.35 11.87
C SER A 29 8.76 -7.99 12.46
N LEU A 30 7.75 -7.33 13.03
CA LEU A 30 7.82 -5.99 13.60
C LEU A 30 8.11 -6.08 15.11
N PRO A 31 9.33 -5.79 15.58
CA PRO A 31 9.66 -5.83 17.00
C PRO A 31 9.05 -4.64 17.74
N GLY A 32 8.90 -4.78 19.07
CA GLY A 32 8.49 -3.67 19.93
C GLY A 32 9.45 -2.48 19.83
N GLN A 33 8.89 -1.26 19.82
CA GLN A 33 9.69 -0.03 19.67
C GLN A 33 10.75 0.17 20.75
N ASN A 34 10.48 -0.31 21.97
CA ASN A 34 11.38 -0.31 23.12
C ASN A 34 12.49 -1.37 23.02
N SER A 35 12.30 -2.44 22.24
CA SER A 35 13.19 -3.60 22.20
C SER A 35 14.19 -3.60 21.05
N ALA A 36 14.05 -2.72 20.05
CA ALA A 36 14.91 -2.74 18.86
C ALA A 36 15.25 -1.35 18.30
N ARG A 37 16.49 -1.22 17.78
CA ARG A 37 16.97 -0.05 17.03
C ARG A 37 16.37 0.11 15.64
N GLN A 38 15.68 -0.89 15.11
CA GLN A 38 14.88 -0.77 13.89
C GLN A 38 13.56 -1.46 14.21
N SER A 39 12.47 -0.70 14.29
CA SER A 39 11.21 -1.16 14.89
C SER A 39 9.97 -0.60 14.20
N PHE A 40 10.15 -0.08 12.99
CA PHE A 40 9.05 0.42 12.18
C PHE A 40 9.25 0.10 10.70
N ILE A 41 8.14 0.10 9.98
CA ILE A 41 8.04 0.02 8.53
C ILE A 41 7.68 1.41 8.04
N ARG A 42 8.33 1.86 6.97
CA ARG A 42 7.99 3.09 6.27
C ARG A 42 7.41 2.75 4.91
N VAL A 43 6.28 3.34 4.57
CA VAL A 43 5.69 3.22 3.23
C VAL A 43 5.59 4.61 2.64
N VAL A 44 6.32 4.82 1.56
CA VAL A 44 6.23 6.02 0.72
C VAL A 44 5.43 5.62 -0.51
N PRO A 45 4.14 6.00 -0.61
CA PRO A 45 3.27 5.60 -1.71
C PRO A 45 3.60 6.40 -2.97
N THR A 46 4.78 6.17 -3.57
CA THR A 46 5.24 6.85 -4.79
C THR A 46 4.38 6.56 -6.01
N TRP A 47 3.47 5.58 -5.91
CA TRP A 47 2.48 5.24 -6.92
C TRP A 47 1.16 6.00 -6.79
N ALA A 48 0.93 6.65 -5.65
CA ALA A 48 -0.21 7.50 -5.44
C ALA A 48 0.21 8.90 -5.88
N ASP A 49 -0.44 9.43 -6.92
CA ASP A 49 -0.19 10.80 -7.34
C ASP A 49 -0.38 11.76 -6.16
N PRO A 50 0.56 12.69 -5.92
CA PRO A 50 0.38 13.71 -4.92
C PRO A 50 -0.80 14.58 -5.36
N GLY A 51 -1.84 14.65 -4.53
CA GLY A 51 -3.16 15.06 -4.96
C GLY A 51 -3.79 13.99 -5.84
N GLY A 52 -4.50 13.05 -5.23
CA GLY A 52 -5.68 12.51 -5.93
C GLY A 52 -6.42 13.73 -6.46
N LYS A 53 -6.64 13.82 -7.77
CA LYS A 53 -7.20 15.03 -8.37
C LYS A 53 -8.55 15.33 -7.71
N MET A 54 -8.54 16.13 -6.66
CA MET A 54 -9.68 16.92 -6.27
C MET A 54 -9.81 17.89 -7.43
N GLN A 55 -10.79 17.61 -8.29
CA GLN A 55 -11.29 18.52 -9.31
C GLN A 55 -11.19 19.95 -8.73
N ASP A 56 -10.36 20.82 -9.32
CA ASP A 56 -10.15 22.24 -8.94
C ASP A 56 -9.09 22.66 -7.89
N SER A 57 -8.07 21.84 -7.54
CA SER A 57 -6.95 22.35 -6.70
C SER A 57 -5.57 22.13 -7.33
N GLU A 58 -4.93 23.22 -7.79
CA GLU A 58 -3.54 23.24 -8.28
C GLU A 58 -2.48 23.00 -7.17
N THR A 59 -2.88 22.94 -5.91
CA THR A 59 -1.99 22.57 -4.81
C THR A 59 -1.94 21.05 -4.67
N VAL A 60 -1.02 20.45 -5.40
CA VAL A 60 -0.66 19.04 -5.34
C VAL A 60 -0.13 18.71 -3.93
N ALA A 61 -0.99 18.23 -3.02
CA ALA A 61 -0.57 17.80 -1.70
C ALA A 61 0.28 16.51 -1.81
N PRO A 62 1.52 16.48 -1.29
CA PRO A 62 2.38 15.30 -1.36
C PRO A 62 1.70 14.10 -0.69
N ALA A 63 1.77 12.92 -1.31
CA ALA A 63 1.21 11.70 -0.74
C ALA A 63 1.86 11.45 0.65
N PRO A 64 1.06 11.14 1.70
CA PRO A 64 1.58 10.97 3.04
C PRO A 64 2.48 9.74 3.14
N VAL A 65 3.51 9.84 3.96
CA VAL A 65 4.33 8.70 4.33
C VAL A 65 3.65 7.96 5.48
N PHE A 66 3.48 6.65 5.35
CA PHE A 66 2.94 5.80 6.41
C PHE A 66 4.07 5.21 7.25
N TYR A 67 3.86 5.18 8.57
CA TYR A 67 4.74 4.56 9.54
C TYR A 67 3.95 3.53 10.32
N ILE A 68 4.42 2.28 10.29
CA ILE A 68 3.79 1.17 10.99
C ILE A 68 4.76 0.69 12.07
N SER A 69 4.31 0.64 13.31
CA SER A 69 5.16 0.29 14.46
C SER A 69 4.38 -0.46 15.53
N LEU A 70 5.02 -1.41 16.20
CA LEU A 70 4.46 -2.10 17.37
C LEU A 70 4.76 -1.30 18.63
N ARG A 71 3.72 -0.84 19.33
CA ARG A 71 3.85 -0.31 20.70
C ARG A 71 3.54 -1.42 21.68
N VAL A 72 4.45 -1.60 22.63
CA VAL A 72 4.38 -2.62 23.67
C VAL A 72 3.99 -1.94 24.97
N HIS A 73 3.02 -2.51 25.67
CA HIS A 73 2.67 -2.07 27.01
C HIS A 73 3.78 -2.48 27.98
N GLU A 74 4.51 -1.50 28.51
CA GLU A 74 5.63 -1.71 29.44
C GLU A 74 5.51 -0.75 30.64
N PRO A 75 4.83 -1.16 31.72
CA PRO A 75 4.77 -0.38 32.95
C PRO A 75 6.17 -0.15 33.54
N PRO A 76 6.48 1.04 34.10
CA PRO A 76 5.59 2.20 34.26
C PRO A 76 5.66 3.22 33.10
N PHE A 77 6.43 2.96 32.05
CA PHE A 77 6.79 3.98 31.06
C PHE A 77 5.85 4.04 29.86
N GLU A 78 5.31 2.89 29.44
CA GLU A 78 4.41 2.76 28.29
C GLU A 78 3.08 2.17 28.77
N LEU A 79 2.29 3.01 29.44
CA LEU A 79 0.93 2.70 29.89
C LEU A 79 -0.06 2.96 28.76
N LEU A 80 -0.26 1.96 27.91
CA LEU A 80 -1.30 1.93 26.89
C LEU A 80 -2.67 1.75 27.54
N ASP A 81 -3.70 2.38 26.98
CA ASP A 81 -5.09 2.17 27.37
C ASP A 81 -5.91 1.73 26.14
N PRO A 82 -6.48 0.51 26.14
CA PRO A 82 -6.22 -0.60 27.08
C PRO A 82 -4.75 -1.10 27.08
N PRO A 83 -4.28 -1.73 28.18
CA PRO A 83 -2.88 -2.14 28.43
C PRO A 83 -2.46 -3.40 27.67
N VAL A 84 -2.61 -3.35 26.35
CA VAL A 84 -2.27 -4.43 25.43
C VAL A 84 -1.40 -3.89 24.30
N ASP A 85 -0.52 -4.75 23.81
CA ASP A 85 0.33 -4.43 22.68
C ASP A 85 -0.50 -4.25 21.42
N ARG A 86 -0.17 -3.23 20.62
CA ARG A 86 -0.90 -2.91 19.39
C ARG A 86 0.01 -2.38 18.31
N VAL A 87 -0.39 -2.63 17.07
CA VAL A 87 0.27 -2.06 15.90
C VAL A 87 -0.36 -0.71 15.58
N TYR A 88 0.44 0.33 15.59
CA TYR A 88 0.01 1.69 15.28
C TYR A 88 0.38 2.01 13.83
N VAL A 89 -0.56 2.65 13.13
CA VAL A 89 -0.35 3.21 11.79
C VAL A 89 -0.44 4.73 11.89
N TYR A 90 0.66 5.40 11.61
CA TYR A 90 0.76 6.85 11.55
C TYR A 90 0.99 7.33 10.12
N THR A 91 0.55 8.54 9.81
CA THR A 91 0.91 9.25 8.58
C THR A 91 1.66 10.52 8.90
N SER A 92 2.54 10.97 8.00
CA SER A 92 3.07 12.34 8.02
C SER A 92 3.03 12.92 6.62
N GLN A 93 2.79 14.23 6.52
CA GLN A 93 2.98 14.98 5.27
C GLN A 93 4.45 15.37 5.08
N ALA A 94 5.38 14.67 5.71
CA ALA A 94 6.79 14.94 5.54
C ALA A 94 7.13 14.66 4.07
N THR A 95 7.24 15.71 3.27
CA THR A 95 8.04 15.68 2.05
C THR A 95 9.46 15.29 2.46
N GLN A 96 10.23 14.67 1.57
CA GLN A 96 11.62 14.25 1.83
C GLN A 96 12.59 15.43 2.16
N ALA A 97 12.07 16.64 2.36
CA ALA A 97 12.81 17.84 2.71
C ALA A 97 13.20 17.82 4.19
N VAL A 98 14.51 17.89 4.43
CA VAL A 98 15.21 17.73 5.72
C VAL A 98 14.86 18.78 6.78
N ASN A 99 14.08 19.81 6.44
CA ASN A 99 13.70 20.96 7.26
C ASN A 99 12.20 21.02 7.60
N SER A 100 11.45 19.98 7.27
CA SER A 100 10.00 19.93 7.49
C SER A 100 9.68 19.31 8.86
N TYR A 101 9.31 20.12 9.85
CA TYR A 101 8.81 19.67 11.15
C TYR A 101 7.37 19.18 11.04
N VAL A 102 7.08 18.25 10.14
CA VAL A 102 5.71 17.77 9.96
C VAL A 102 5.37 16.74 11.03
N GLY A 103 4.32 17.05 11.78
CA GLY A 103 3.76 16.14 12.77
C GLY A 103 3.23 14.85 12.15
N THR A 104 3.20 13.79 12.95
CA THR A 104 2.57 12.52 12.59
C THR A 104 1.13 12.47 13.09
N PHE A 105 0.22 11.97 12.28
CA PHE A 105 -1.19 11.78 12.61
C PHE A 105 -1.50 10.30 12.76
N LEU A 106 -2.13 9.91 13.87
CA LEU A 106 -2.57 8.53 14.07
C LEU A 106 -3.72 8.22 13.11
N GLN A 107 -3.59 7.15 12.33
CA GLN A 107 -4.63 6.68 11.42
C GLN A 107 -5.38 5.47 11.98
N ALA A 108 -4.66 4.50 12.54
CA ALA A 108 -5.26 3.29 13.08
C ALA A 108 -4.42 2.69 14.21
N VAL A 109 -5.11 1.94 15.05
CA VAL A 109 -4.53 1.11 16.10
C VAL A 109 -5.11 -0.29 15.92
N LEU A 110 -4.27 -1.26 15.58
CA LEU A 110 -4.65 -2.60 15.17
C LEU A 110 -4.31 -3.62 16.24
N ASN A 111 -5.29 -4.45 16.56
CA ASN A 111 -5.16 -5.64 17.39
C ASN A 111 -4.76 -6.86 16.53
N ASN A 112 -4.57 -8.00 17.19
CA ASN A 112 -4.27 -9.24 16.49
C ASN A 112 -5.43 -9.66 15.57
N GLY A 113 -5.14 -9.94 14.30
CA GLY A 113 -6.12 -10.31 13.28
C GLY A 113 -6.81 -9.12 12.60
N GLU A 114 -6.57 -7.88 13.05
CA GLU A 114 -7.16 -6.70 12.44
C GLU A 114 -6.33 -6.17 11.27
N GLU A 115 -6.99 -5.38 10.43
CA GLU A 115 -6.35 -4.71 9.31
C GLU A 115 -6.77 -3.24 9.19
N PHE A 116 -5.89 -2.46 8.58
CA PHE A 116 -6.13 -1.09 8.16
C PHE A 116 -6.05 -1.02 6.64
N ARG A 117 -7.05 -0.37 6.02
CA ARG A 117 -7.09 -0.07 4.58
C ARG A 117 -7.06 1.43 4.37
N ALA A 118 -6.01 1.94 3.74
CA ALA A 118 -5.97 3.30 3.25
C ALA A 118 -6.72 3.37 1.92
N GLY A 119 -7.70 4.28 1.84
CA GLY A 119 -8.48 4.49 0.62
C GLY A 119 -7.62 4.87 -0.59
N ARG A 120 -8.24 4.82 -1.77
CA ARG A 120 -7.61 5.32 -3.01
C ARG A 120 -7.29 6.82 -2.86
N PRO A 121 -6.17 7.31 -3.43
CA PRO A 121 -5.27 6.63 -4.37
C PRO A 121 -4.17 5.74 -3.73
N TYR A 122 -4.13 5.60 -2.41
CA TYR A 122 -3.04 4.88 -1.73
C TYR A 122 -3.16 3.37 -1.88
N GLY A 123 -4.36 2.81 -1.68
CA GLY A 123 -4.59 1.36 -1.78
C GLY A 123 -3.67 0.55 -0.88
N LEU A 124 -3.30 1.08 0.30
CA LEU A 124 -2.41 0.42 1.23
C LEU A 124 -3.21 -0.42 2.20
N VAL A 125 -2.89 -1.71 2.31
CA VAL A 125 -3.46 -2.62 3.31
C VAL A 125 -2.38 -3.06 4.28
N VAL A 126 -2.62 -2.85 5.56
CA VAL A 126 -1.76 -3.28 6.67
C VAL A 126 -2.55 -4.29 7.49
N ARG A 127 -2.12 -5.55 7.50
CA ARG A 127 -2.79 -6.61 8.25
C ARG A 127 -1.89 -7.15 9.35
N VAL A 128 -2.46 -7.39 10.53
CA VAL A 128 -1.78 -8.03 11.66
C VAL A 128 -2.15 -9.50 11.70
N TRP A 129 -1.19 -10.38 11.44
CA TRP A 129 -1.42 -11.83 11.40
C TRP A 129 -1.32 -12.49 12.78
N SER A 130 -0.35 -12.05 13.57
CA SER A 130 -0.08 -12.62 14.88
C SER A 130 0.66 -11.61 15.73
N MET A 131 0.42 -11.60 17.03
CA MET A 131 1.16 -10.78 17.98
C MET A 131 1.70 -11.65 19.12
N THR A 132 2.98 -11.49 19.42
CA THR A 132 3.62 -12.09 20.59
C THR A 132 3.85 -10.98 21.61
N SER A 133 3.12 -11.04 22.73
CA SER A 133 3.17 -10.01 23.76
C SER A 133 4.60 -9.74 24.24
N GLY A 134 4.98 -8.48 24.32
CA GLY A 134 6.29 -8.00 24.75
C GLY A 134 7.43 -8.24 23.76
N ARG A 135 7.18 -8.81 22.57
CA ARG A 135 8.24 -9.22 21.63
C ARG A 135 8.09 -8.63 20.24
N ASN A 136 7.13 -9.11 19.47
CA ASN A 136 6.96 -8.74 18.07
C ASN A 136 5.53 -9.00 17.57
N ALA A 137 5.22 -8.36 16.45
CA ALA A 137 4.01 -8.59 15.67
C ALA A 137 4.41 -9.03 14.27
N ILE A 138 3.67 -9.96 13.70
CA ILE A 138 3.82 -10.34 12.30
C ILE A 138 2.77 -9.58 11.52
N VAL A 139 3.22 -8.72 10.61
CA VAL A 139 2.36 -7.87 9.80
C VAL A 139 2.61 -8.12 8.31
N SER A 140 1.59 -7.95 7.48
CA SER A 140 1.77 -7.84 6.03
C SER A 140 1.39 -6.45 5.56
N ILE A 141 2.14 -5.97 4.57
CA ILE A 141 1.89 -4.74 3.86
C ILE A 141 1.59 -5.10 2.42
N CYS A 142 0.44 -4.71 1.92
CA CYS A 142 0.00 -5.00 0.57
C CYS A 142 -0.47 -3.73 -0.13
N ARG A 143 -0.24 -3.67 -1.45
CA ARG A 143 -0.72 -2.59 -2.31
C ARG A 143 -1.84 -3.15 -3.18
N ALA A 144 -3.07 -2.73 -2.91
CA ALA A 144 -4.25 -3.10 -3.67
C ALA A 144 -4.30 -2.32 -4.99
N GLY A 145 -4.56 -3.01 -6.09
CA GLY A 145 -4.90 -2.42 -7.38
C GLY A 145 -6.40 -2.14 -7.50
N GLY A 146 -7.21 -3.02 -6.90
CA GLY A 146 -8.66 -3.02 -6.91
C GLY A 146 -9.32 -2.78 -5.56
N ALA A 147 -10.65 -2.79 -5.61
CA ALA A 147 -11.48 -3.00 -4.42
C ALA A 147 -12.03 -4.44 -4.35
N SER A 148 -11.79 -5.23 -5.39
CA SER A 148 -12.22 -6.61 -5.60
C SER A 148 -11.18 -7.31 -6.46
N GLU A 149 -10.96 -8.61 -6.34
CA GLU A 149 -9.90 -9.31 -7.09
C GLU A 149 -10.10 -9.23 -8.61
N ALA A 150 -11.36 -9.36 -9.05
CA ALA A 150 -11.76 -9.35 -10.44
C ALA A 150 -11.75 -7.95 -11.10
N GLN A 151 -10.58 -7.35 -11.23
CA GLN A 151 -10.41 -6.04 -11.88
C GLN A 151 -10.34 -6.11 -13.42
N GLY A 152 -10.47 -7.31 -13.99
CA GLY A 152 -10.39 -7.57 -15.43
C GLY A 152 -9.02 -8.08 -15.88
N GLY A 153 -8.91 -8.42 -17.17
CA GLY A 153 -7.71 -9.05 -17.70
C GLY A 153 -7.51 -10.45 -17.13
N ASN A 154 -6.32 -10.71 -16.57
CA ASN A 154 -5.93 -11.99 -15.99
C ASN A 154 -5.82 -11.96 -14.45
N SER A 155 -6.34 -10.94 -13.75
CA SER A 155 -6.22 -10.78 -12.29
C SER A 155 -6.63 -12.03 -11.50
N CYS A 156 -7.67 -12.75 -11.93
CA CYS A 156 -8.11 -13.99 -11.28
C CYS A 156 -7.24 -15.22 -11.57
N SER A 157 -6.05 -15.05 -12.12
CA SER A 157 -5.15 -16.12 -12.53
C SER A 157 -3.69 -15.67 -12.65
N ASP A 158 -3.33 -14.51 -12.09
CA ASP A 158 -2.00 -13.91 -12.21
C ASP A 158 -1.08 -14.16 -11.00
N GLY A 159 -1.56 -14.91 -10.02
CA GLY A 159 -0.82 -15.31 -8.82
C GLY A 159 -0.74 -14.21 -7.77
N ARG A 160 -1.66 -13.24 -7.80
CA ARG A 160 -1.62 -12.05 -6.94
C ARG A 160 -2.94 -11.86 -6.20
N ASP A 161 -2.84 -11.15 -5.09
CA ASP A 161 -3.94 -10.75 -4.22
C ASP A 161 -4.25 -9.27 -4.53
N ASN A 162 -4.79 -9.02 -5.72
CA ASN A 162 -4.94 -7.70 -6.32
C ASN A 162 -5.85 -6.75 -5.53
N ASP A 163 -6.69 -7.24 -4.62
CA ASP A 163 -7.44 -6.40 -3.67
C ASP A 163 -6.93 -6.45 -2.20
N CYS A 164 -5.91 -7.26 -1.94
CA CYS A 164 -5.23 -7.41 -0.67
C CYS A 164 -6.13 -7.96 0.46
N ASP A 165 -7.10 -8.82 0.17
CA ASP A 165 -7.93 -9.50 1.17
C ASP A 165 -7.32 -10.82 1.70
N GLY A 166 -6.21 -11.24 1.12
CA GLY A 166 -5.45 -12.44 1.49
C GLY A 166 -5.91 -13.72 0.82
N LEU A 167 -6.84 -13.64 -0.12
CA LEU A 167 -7.19 -14.69 -1.06
C LEU A 167 -6.56 -14.34 -2.42
N VAL A 168 -6.28 -15.37 -3.23
CA VAL A 168 -5.53 -15.21 -4.48
C VAL A 168 -6.27 -15.95 -5.57
N ASP A 169 -6.42 -15.31 -6.72
CA ASP A 169 -6.95 -15.91 -7.94
C ASP A 169 -8.26 -16.70 -7.70
N GLU A 170 -8.28 -18.01 -7.99
CA GLU A 170 -9.44 -18.90 -7.87
C GLU A 170 -9.86 -19.17 -6.41
N GLU A 171 -8.99 -18.91 -5.44
CA GLU A 171 -9.34 -18.98 -4.02
C GLU A 171 -10.16 -17.76 -3.58
N ASP A 172 -10.19 -16.70 -4.41
CA ASP A 172 -10.92 -15.47 -4.16
C ASP A 172 -12.40 -15.55 -4.61
N PRO A 173 -13.36 -15.30 -3.72
CA PRO A 173 -14.78 -15.25 -4.05
C PRO A 173 -15.14 -14.25 -5.15
N ASP A 174 -14.40 -13.15 -5.28
CA ASP A 174 -14.63 -12.13 -6.30
C ASP A 174 -14.30 -12.64 -7.71
N CYS A 175 -13.55 -13.73 -7.83
CA CYS A 175 -13.26 -14.39 -9.10
C CYS A 175 -14.33 -15.41 -9.53
N ILE A 176 -15.29 -15.72 -8.67
CA ILE A 176 -16.38 -16.65 -9.00
C ILE A 176 -17.37 -15.98 -9.98
N GLY A 177 -17.49 -16.54 -11.18
CA GLY A 177 -18.45 -16.08 -12.20
C GLY A 177 -17.94 -14.94 -13.08
N VAL A 178 -16.68 -14.54 -12.93
CA VAL A 178 -16.01 -13.57 -13.79
C VAL A 178 -15.45 -14.30 -15.00
N VAL A 179 -16.21 -14.34 -16.07
CA VAL A 179 -15.70 -14.84 -17.36
C VAL A 179 -14.62 -13.87 -17.86
N PRO A 180 -13.41 -14.34 -18.24
CA PRO A 180 -12.45 -13.47 -18.90
C PRO A 180 -13.13 -12.93 -20.15
N SER A 181 -13.21 -11.59 -20.27
CA SER A 181 -13.76 -10.97 -21.47
C SER A 181 -12.97 -11.51 -22.66
N PRO A 182 -13.61 -12.14 -23.66
CA PRO A 182 -12.89 -12.69 -24.79
C PRO A 182 -12.10 -11.55 -25.44
N SER A 183 -10.81 -11.79 -25.71
CA SER A 183 -9.96 -10.84 -26.43
C SER A 183 -10.72 -10.34 -27.66
N PRO A 184 -10.76 -9.02 -27.94
CA PRO A 184 -11.39 -8.55 -29.15
C PRO A 184 -10.77 -9.30 -30.34
N PRO A 185 -11.58 -9.79 -31.30
CA PRO A 185 -11.05 -10.51 -32.45
C PRO A 185 -10.00 -9.62 -33.12
N PRO A 186 -8.92 -10.21 -33.69
CA PRO A 186 -7.90 -9.45 -34.39
C PRO A 186 -8.59 -8.51 -35.39
N PHE A 187 -8.26 -7.23 -35.33
CA PHE A 187 -8.80 -6.25 -36.28
C PHE A 187 -8.56 -6.78 -37.70
N PRO A 188 -9.57 -6.78 -38.59
CA PRO A 188 -9.35 -7.10 -39.98
C PRO A 188 -8.26 -6.17 -40.53
N PRO A 189 -7.39 -6.64 -41.43
CA PRO A 189 -6.36 -5.81 -42.02
C PRO A 189 -7.00 -4.55 -42.60
N LEU A 190 -6.39 -3.39 -42.31
CA LEU A 190 -6.82 -2.12 -42.87
C LEU A 190 -6.93 -2.28 -44.40
N PRO A 191 -8.00 -1.78 -45.04
CA PRO A 191 -8.07 -1.75 -46.48
C PRO A 191 -6.85 -0.99 -47.04
N PRO A 192 -6.30 -1.41 -48.18
CA PRO A 192 -5.16 -0.72 -48.78
C PRO A 192 -5.50 0.75 -48.98
N SER A 193 -4.59 1.63 -48.55
CA SER A 193 -4.73 3.08 -48.71
C SER A 193 -5.10 3.40 -50.17
N PRO A 194 -6.09 4.28 -50.42
CA PRO A 194 -6.32 4.78 -51.77
C PRO A 194 -5.04 5.47 -52.27
N TRP A 195 -4.67 5.16 -53.51
CA TRP A 195 -3.50 5.66 -54.22
C TRP A 195 -3.31 7.17 -54.02
N PRO A 196 -2.05 7.68 -53.94
CA PRO A 196 -1.81 9.11 -53.88
C PRO A 196 -2.43 9.77 -55.12
N SER A 197 -3.28 10.76 -54.88
CA SER A 197 -3.83 11.60 -55.95
C SER A 197 -2.68 12.14 -56.82
N PRO A 198 -2.81 12.14 -58.15
CA PRO A 198 -1.79 12.72 -59.01
C PRO A 198 -1.59 14.20 -58.66
N PRO A 199 -0.35 14.73 -58.78
CA PRO A 199 -0.10 16.14 -58.55
C PRO A 199 -0.93 16.96 -59.55
N LEU A 200 -1.65 17.96 -59.01
CA LEU A 200 -2.29 19.01 -59.79
C LEU A 200 -1.26 19.60 -60.76
N SER A 201 -1.49 19.40 -62.06
CA SER A 201 -0.68 20.04 -63.10
C SER A 201 -1.21 21.44 -63.32
N LEU A 202 -0.36 22.42 -62.97
CA LEU A 202 -0.34 23.86 -63.27
C LEU A 202 -1.57 24.71 -62.91
#